data_AF-A0A6I1N2J6-F1
#
_entry.id   AF-A0A6I1N2J6-F1
#
_cell.length_a   1.000
_cell.length_b   1.000
_cell.length_c   1.000
_cell.angle_alpha   90.00
_cell.angle_beta   90.00
_cell.angle_gamma   90.00
#
_symmetry.space_group_name_H-M   'P 1'
#
loop_
_entity.id
_entity.type
_entity.pdbx_description
1 polymer ?
#
loop_
_entity_poly.entity_id
_entity_poly.type
_entity_poly.pdbx_seq_one_letter_code
_entity_poly.pdbx_strand_id
1 'polypeptide(L)'
;MEDEIYNLFLTSEQGWSLFGTLRLRRIEPDTSTGSVRLPAQASEPLVPVTQELVPVPIEGEISLPLLAAFRQVPLRGIAFATAAGLFSFALDSGNARPSAGIQLFPFGSPDLGGFVIWGASNYSELVFSVLARQLPRAF
;
A
#
# COMPACT_ATOMS: atom_id res chain seq x y z
N MET A 1 14.02 -9.50 -5.73
CA MET A 1 13.15 -8.57 -5.00
C MET A 1 11.89 -8.41 -5.84
N GLU A 2 10.75 -8.91 -5.36
CA GLU A 2 9.50 -8.97 -6.13
C GLU A 2 8.65 -7.73 -5.86
N ASP A 3 8.22 -7.05 -6.93
CA ASP A 3 7.33 -5.91 -6.81
C ASP A 3 5.89 -6.39 -6.66
N GLU A 4 5.14 -5.80 -5.73
CA GLU A 4 3.72 -6.05 -5.54
C GLU A 4 2.93 -5.00 -6.34
N ILE A 5 2.17 -5.45 -7.35
CA ILE A 5 1.42 -4.55 -8.24
C ILE A 5 -0.08 -4.69 -7.97
N TYR A 6 -0.76 -3.56 -7.85
CA TYR A 6 -2.19 -3.46 -7.63
C TYR A 6 -2.85 -2.65 -8.74
N ASN A 7 -3.99 -3.14 -9.22
CA ASN A 7 -4.92 -2.34 -10.00
C ASN A 7 -5.78 -1.52 -9.05
N LEU A 8 -5.92 -0.23 -9.32
CA LEU A 8 -6.73 0.68 -8.54
C LEU A 8 -8.03 1.02 -9.28
N PHE A 9 -9.14 0.88 -8.59
CA PHE A 9 -10.42 1.46 -8.97
C PHE A 9 -10.76 2.57 -7.98
N LEU A 10 -10.81 3.81 -8.47
CA LEU A 10 -11.00 5.01 -7.66
C LEU A 10 -12.39 5.59 -7.91
N THR A 11 -13.08 6.03 -6.86
CA THR A 11 -14.37 6.69 -6.97
C THR A 11 -14.35 8.03 -6.23
N SER A 12 -14.69 9.12 -6.92
CA SER A 12 -14.76 10.46 -6.31
C SER A 12 -16.11 10.68 -5.62
N GLU A 13 -16.17 11.69 -4.76
CA GLU A 13 -17.43 12.13 -4.13
C GLU A 13 -18.48 12.58 -5.14
N GLN A 14 -18.05 13.05 -6.32
CA GLN A 14 -18.94 13.47 -7.41
C GLN A 14 -19.40 12.29 -8.30
N GLY A 15 -19.05 11.04 -7.93
CA GLY A 15 -19.45 9.83 -8.64
C GLY A 15 -18.60 9.52 -9.88
N TRP A 16 -17.43 10.13 -10.03
CA TRP A 16 -16.51 9.81 -11.12
C TRP A 16 -15.67 8.60 -10.78
N SER A 17 -15.48 7.70 -11.76
CA SER A 17 -14.64 6.52 -11.60
C SER A 17 -13.37 6.63 -12.43
N LEU A 18 -12.23 6.38 -11.81
CA LEU A 18 -10.92 6.39 -12.46
C LEU A 18 -10.22 5.05 -12.25
N PHE A 19 -9.31 4.72 -13.17
CA PHE A 19 -8.46 3.56 -13.06
C PHE A 19 -7.01 4.00 -12.87
N GLY A 20 -6.24 3.18 -12.15
CA GLY A 20 -4.84 3.42 -11.91
C GLY A 20 -4.08 2.16 -11.55
N THR A 21 -2.80 2.34 -11.29
CA THR A 21 -1.92 1.27 -10.80
C THR A 21 -1.09 1.76 -9.63
N LEU A 22 -0.84 0.85 -8.68
CA LEU A 22 0.10 1.04 -7.58
C LEU A 22 1.13 -0.07 -7.65
N ARG A 23 2.40 0.30 -7.69
CA ARG A 23 3.52 -0.64 -7.64
C ARG A 23 4.27 -0.40 -6.34
N LEU A 24 4.43 -1.43 -5.53
CA LEU A 24 5.09 -1.38 -4.24
C LEU A 24 6.31 -2.28 -4.21
N ARG A 25 7.33 -1.84 -3.49
CA ARG A 25 8.56 -2.57 -3.21
C ARG A 25 8.90 -2.42 -1.73
N ARG A 26 9.22 -3.54 -1.10
CA ARG A 26 9.76 -3.52 0.27
C ARG A 26 11.19 -3.02 0.23
N ILE A 27 11.52 -2.09 1.12
CA ILE A 27 12.91 -1.76 1.41
C ILE A 27 13.36 -2.81 2.42
N GLU A 28 14.22 -3.74 2.01
CA GLU A 28 14.87 -4.63 2.98
C GLU A 28 15.68 -3.76 3.94
N PRO A 29 15.41 -3.79 5.25
CA PRO A 29 16.28 -3.13 6.21
C PRO A 29 17.65 -3.82 6.14
N ASP A 30 18.71 -3.02 6.03
CA ASP A 30 20.10 -3.48 6.07
C ASP A 30 20.34 -4.20 7.41
N THR A 31 20.21 -5.52 7.41
CA THR A 31 20.25 -6.35 8.62
C THR A 31 21.68 -6.81 8.87
N SER A 32 22.55 -5.87 9.25
CA SER A 32 23.84 -6.17 9.90
C SER A 32 23.75 -6.16 11.43
N THR A 33 22.58 -6.38 12.02
CA THR A 33 22.42 -6.49 13.48
C THR A 33 21.53 -7.66 13.89
N GLY A 34 22.19 -8.75 14.29
CA GLY A 34 21.78 -9.64 15.39
C GLY A 34 20.53 -10.51 15.18
N SER A 35 20.73 -11.77 14.83
CA SER A 35 19.70 -12.80 14.96
C SER A 35 19.36 -13.05 16.43
N VAL A 36 18.17 -12.64 16.86
CA VAL A 36 17.60 -13.05 18.15
C VAL A 36 16.81 -14.33 17.92
N ARG A 37 17.33 -15.46 18.43
CA ARG A 37 16.59 -16.73 18.48
C ARG A 37 15.56 -16.65 19.61
N LEU A 38 14.27 -16.71 19.27
CA LEU A 38 13.20 -16.94 20.24
C LEU A 38 13.07 -18.44 20.54
N PRO A 39 12.91 -18.87 21.81
CA PRO A 39 12.78 -20.27 22.17
C PRO A 39 11.40 -20.82 21.78
N ALA A 40 11.35 -22.12 21.49
CA ALA A 40 10.11 -22.82 21.15
C ALA A 40 9.19 -22.92 22.39
N GLN A 41 7.99 -22.35 22.28
CA GLN A 41 6.95 -22.50 23.30
C GLN A 41 5.77 -23.28 22.69
N ALA A 42 5.55 -24.47 23.25
CA ALA A 42 4.43 -25.33 22.92
C ALA A 42 3.19 -24.98 23.75
N SER A 43 2.04 -25.38 23.19
CA SER A 43 0.69 -25.52 23.79
C SER A 43 -0.27 -24.33 23.63
N GLU A 44 -1.20 -24.51 22.68
CA GLU A 44 -2.39 -23.69 22.45
C GLU A 44 -3.38 -23.73 23.62
N PRO A 45 -4.09 -22.62 23.83
CA PRO A 45 -5.55 -22.61 23.84
C PRO A 45 -6.09 -21.71 22.70
N LEU A 46 -7.37 -21.83 22.33
CA LEU A 46 -8.03 -20.91 21.38
C LEU A 46 -8.04 -19.48 21.94
N VAL A 47 -6.97 -18.73 21.67
CA VAL A 47 -6.82 -17.30 21.92
C VAL A 47 -7.31 -16.57 20.66
N PRO A 48 -7.98 -15.40 20.75
CA PRO A 48 -8.18 -14.56 19.57
C PRO A 48 -6.83 -14.40 18.87
N VAL A 49 -6.76 -14.87 17.62
CA VAL A 49 -5.53 -14.86 16.81
C VAL A 49 -5.10 -13.41 16.67
N THR A 50 -4.24 -12.98 17.59
CA THR A 50 -3.69 -11.63 17.59
C THR A 50 -2.61 -11.68 16.53
N GLN A 51 -2.97 -11.28 15.31
CA GLN A 51 -1.99 -11.22 14.23
C GLN A 51 -0.98 -10.13 14.59
N GLU A 52 0.28 -10.55 14.73
CA GLU A 52 1.38 -9.61 14.91
C GLU A 52 1.55 -8.79 13.63
N LEU A 53 1.48 -7.47 13.77
CA LEU A 53 1.69 -6.51 12.69
C LEU A 53 3.08 -5.91 12.83
N VAL A 54 3.96 -6.25 11.90
CA VAL A 54 5.32 -5.70 11.85
C VAL A 54 5.36 -4.55 10.84
N PRO A 55 5.74 -3.33 11.25
CA PRO A 55 5.91 -2.22 10.32
C PRO A 55 7.14 -2.47 9.44
N VAL A 56 6.98 -2.37 8.13
CA VAL A 56 8.03 -2.49 7.13
C VAL A 56 8.07 -1.24 6.24
N PRO A 57 9.25 -0.65 6.00
CA PRO A 57 9.38 0.47 5.08
C PRO A 57 9.13 0.00 3.64
N ILE A 58 8.36 0.80 2.91
CA ILE A 58 8.03 0.53 1.51
C ILE A 58 8.23 1.78 0.66
N GLU A 59 8.65 1.55 -0.57
CA GLU A 59 8.60 2.54 -1.64
C GLU A 59 7.68 2.05 -2.73
N GLY A 60 7.16 2.97 -3.51
CA GLY A 60 6.29 2.62 -4.61
C GLY A 60 6.07 3.76 -5.57
N GLU A 61 5.22 3.49 -6.53
CA GLU A 61 4.80 4.44 -7.55
C GLU A 61 3.30 4.27 -7.78
N ILE A 62 2.58 5.38 -7.82
CA ILE A 62 1.18 5.41 -8.24
C ILE A 62 1.08 6.06 -9.62
N SER A 63 0.27 5.47 -10.49
CA SER A 63 -0.05 6.02 -11.81
C SER A 63 -1.56 6.14 -11.95
N LEU A 64 -2.03 7.37 -12.15
CA LEU A 64 -3.44 7.70 -12.42
C LEU A 64 -3.51 8.42 -13.78
N PRO A 65 -3.62 7.69 -14.91
CA PRO A 65 -3.42 8.27 -16.25
C PRO A 65 -4.29 9.48 -16.56
N LEU A 66 -5.55 9.49 -16.09
CA LEU A 66 -6.49 10.59 -16.31
C LEU A 66 -6.18 11.84 -15.47
N LEU A 67 -5.36 11.72 -14.43
CA LEU A 67 -4.94 12.84 -13.57
C LEU A 67 -3.51 13.30 -13.87
N ALA A 68 -2.67 12.41 -14.38
CA ALA A 68 -1.23 12.63 -14.53
C ALA A 68 -0.66 12.27 -15.91
N ALA A 69 -1.47 12.13 -16.96
CA ALA A 69 -1.05 11.80 -18.33
C ALA A 69 0.03 10.69 -18.39
N PHE A 70 -0.22 9.57 -17.70
CA PHE A 70 0.67 8.40 -17.57
C PHE A 70 1.99 8.63 -16.81
N ARG A 71 2.17 9.79 -16.18
CA ARG A 71 3.29 10.04 -15.27
C ARG A 71 3.08 9.28 -13.95
N GLN A 72 4.13 8.58 -13.52
CA GLN A 72 4.19 7.95 -12.21
C GLN A 72 4.56 8.98 -11.14
N VAL A 73 3.88 8.92 -9.99
CA VAL A 73 4.20 9.70 -8.80
C VAL A 73 4.89 8.77 -7.79
N PRO A 74 6.12 9.08 -7.35
CA PRO A 74 6.79 8.27 -6.36
C PRO A 74 6.08 8.38 -5.01
N LEU A 75 6.00 7.28 -4.30
CA LEU A 75 5.40 7.13 -2.98
C LEU A 75 6.40 6.48 -2.03
N ARG A 76 6.39 6.93 -0.78
CA ARG A 76 7.16 6.32 0.30
C ARG A 76 6.31 6.21 1.54
N GLY A 77 6.55 5.19 2.34
CA GLY A 77 5.85 5.07 3.60
C GLY A 77 6.07 3.73 4.28
N ILE A 78 5.03 3.27 4.94
CA ILE A 78 5.05 2.04 5.73
C ILE A 78 3.93 1.12 5.29
N ALA A 79 4.22 -0.17 5.27
CA ALA A 79 3.19 -1.20 5.34
C ALA A 79 3.27 -1.92 6.68
N PHE A 80 2.13 -2.44 7.13
CA PHE A 80 2.10 -3.43 8.19
C PHE A 80 2.03 -4.80 7.54
N ALA A 81 2.98 -5.67 7.87
CA ALA A 81 3.05 -7.03 7.40
C ALA A 81 2.63 -8.00 8.50
N THR A 82 1.95 -9.07 8.10
CA THR A 82 1.71 -10.27 8.91
C THR A 82 2.51 -11.44 8.32
N ALA A 83 2.51 -12.59 8.99
CA ALA A 83 3.06 -13.83 8.42
C ALA A 83 2.43 -14.23 7.07
N ALA A 84 1.21 -13.78 6.77
CA ALA A 84 0.51 -14.06 5.52
C ALA A 84 0.81 -13.07 4.38
N GLY A 85 1.45 -11.93 4.66
CA GLY A 85 1.75 -10.90 3.67
C GLY A 85 1.49 -9.48 4.16
N LEU A 86 1.51 -8.52 3.23
CA LEU A 86 1.19 -7.13 3.52
C LEU A 86 -0.30 -6.97 3.82
N PHE A 87 -0.61 -6.23 4.88
CA PHE A 87 -1.94 -6.12 5.44
C PHE A 87 -2.54 -4.72 5.24
N SER A 88 -1.80 -3.69 5.63
CA SER A 88 -2.21 -2.29 5.45
C SER A 88 -1.04 -1.42 5.05
N PHE A 89 -1.35 -0.27 4.47
CA PHE A 89 -0.38 0.60 3.81
C PHE A 89 -0.72 2.05 4.11
N ALA A 90 0.30 2.85 4.35
CA ALA A 90 0.21 4.30 4.37
C ALA A 90 1.42 4.85 3.63
N LEU A 91 1.18 5.47 2.46
CA LEU A 91 2.24 6.08 1.66
C LEU A 91 1.91 7.51 1.29
N ASP A 92 2.94 8.32 1.15
CA ASP A 92 2.86 9.70 0.71
C ASP A 92 3.98 10.03 -0.28
N SER A 93 3.68 10.95 -1.19
CA SER A 93 4.61 11.43 -2.22
C SER A 93 5.56 12.53 -1.74
N GLY A 94 5.40 12.99 -0.50
CA GLY A 94 6.10 14.13 0.07
C GLY A 94 5.86 15.40 -0.73
N ASN A 95 6.96 16.04 -1.13
CA ASN A 95 6.92 17.30 -1.87
C ASN A 95 6.79 17.12 -3.40
N ALA A 96 6.49 15.91 -3.88
CA ALA A 96 6.28 15.68 -5.31
C ALA A 96 5.09 16.50 -5.85
N ARG A 97 5.15 16.83 -7.14
CA ARG A 97 4.09 17.53 -7.87
C ARG A 97 3.85 16.84 -9.23
N PRO A 98 2.66 16.25 -9.48
CA PRO A 98 1.51 16.16 -8.56
C PRO A 98 1.81 15.34 -7.28
N SER A 99 1.09 15.63 -6.20
CA SER A 99 1.19 14.90 -4.93
C SER A 99 0.12 13.83 -4.82
N ALA A 100 0.43 12.76 -4.11
CA ALA A 100 -0.46 11.66 -3.82
C ALA A 100 -0.20 11.12 -2.41
N GLY A 101 -1.25 10.99 -1.62
CA GLY A 101 -1.27 10.25 -0.36
C GLY A 101 -2.26 9.08 -0.49
N ILE A 102 -1.88 7.90 -0.01
CA ILE A 102 -2.71 6.70 -0.11
C ILE A 102 -2.70 5.92 1.21
N GLN A 103 -3.88 5.48 1.63
CA GLN A 103 -4.03 4.56 2.74
C GLN A 103 -4.91 3.39 2.31
N LEU A 104 -4.42 2.17 2.53
CA LEU A 104 -5.11 0.94 2.16
C LEU A 104 -5.20 -0.01 3.36
N PHE A 105 -6.30 -0.73 3.44
CA PHE A 105 -6.63 -1.71 4.47
C PHE A 105 -7.21 -2.97 3.83
N PRO A 106 -7.18 -4.12 4.52
CA PRO A 106 -7.86 -5.32 4.03
C PRO A 106 -9.38 -5.07 3.91
N PHE A 107 -9.95 -5.40 2.76
CA PHE A 107 -11.40 -5.31 2.53
C PHE A 107 -11.99 -6.67 2.15
N GLY A 108 -11.27 -7.45 1.34
CA GLY A 108 -11.50 -8.87 1.05
C GLY A 108 -10.16 -9.54 0.70
N SER A 109 -10.08 -10.86 0.66
CA SER A 109 -8.86 -11.51 0.15
C SER A 109 -9.03 -11.75 -1.35
N PRO A 110 -8.25 -11.11 -2.27
CA PRO A 110 -7.02 -10.33 -2.10
C PRO A 110 -7.19 -8.79 -2.32
N ASP A 111 -8.39 -8.27 -2.12
CA ASP A 111 -8.75 -6.88 -2.42
C ASP A 111 -8.59 -5.96 -1.18
N LEU A 112 -7.89 -4.84 -1.36
CA LEU A 112 -7.70 -3.80 -0.35
C LEU A 112 -8.65 -2.64 -0.60
N GLY A 113 -9.17 -2.05 0.46
CA GLY A 113 -10.00 -0.85 0.42
C GLY A 113 -9.32 0.33 1.10
N GLY A 114 -9.65 1.55 0.70
CA GLY A 114 -9.11 2.72 1.36
C GLY A 114 -9.38 4.01 0.60
N PHE A 115 -8.40 4.91 0.60
CA PHE A 115 -8.53 6.20 -0.06
C PHE A 115 -7.22 6.69 -0.66
N VAL A 116 -7.35 7.56 -1.66
CA VAL A 116 -6.26 8.34 -2.27
C VAL A 116 -6.62 9.81 -2.19
N ILE A 117 -5.68 10.62 -1.72
CA ILE A 117 -5.73 12.07 -1.77
C ILE A 117 -4.76 12.49 -2.87
N TRP A 118 -5.24 13.20 -3.87
CA TRP A 118 -4.47 13.62 -5.03
C TRP A 118 -4.41 15.15 -5.12
N GLY A 119 -3.20 15.71 -5.15
CA GLY A 119 -2.96 17.14 -5.31
C GLY A 119 -2.34 17.46 -6.66
N ALA A 120 -3.10 18.08 -7.56
CA ALA A 120 -2.56 18.55 -8.85
C ALA A 120 -1.81 19.88 -8.71
N SER A 121 -2.16 20.69 -7.71
CA SER A 121 -1.59 22.00 -7.42
C SER A 121 -1.65 22.29 -5.92
N ASN A 122 -1.08 23.43 -5.47
CA ASN A 122 -1.15 23.83 -4.06
C ASN A 122 -2.56 24.22 -3.58
N TYR A 123 -3.55 24.29 -4.47
CA TYR A 123 -4.87 24.85 -4.17
C TYR A 123 -6.05 23.90 -4.44
N SER A 124 -5.77 22.66 -4.85
CA SER A 124 -6.82 21.68 -5.13
C SER A 124 -6.38 20.27 -4.77
N GLU A 125 -7.17 19.64 -3.90
CA GLU A 125 -7.08 18.23 -3.54
C GLU A 125 -8.33 17.50 -4.05
N LEU A 126 -8.12 16.31 -4.60
CA LEU A 126 -9.17 15.38 -4.99
C LEU A 126 -9.08 14.17 -4.08
N VAL A 127 -10.18 13.82 -3.43
CA VAL A 127 -10.27 12.65 -2.57
C VAL A 127 -11.05 11.56 -3.30
N PHE A 128 -10.49 10.36 -3.30
CA PHE A 128 -11.09 9.19 -3.90
C PHE A 128 -11.17 8.07 -2.88
N SER A 129 -12.31 7.36 -2.81
CA SER A 129 -12.32 6.02 -2.27
C SER A 129 -11.65 5.08 -3.27
N VAL A 130 -10.95 4.06 -2.76
CA VAL A 130 -10.12 3.16 -3.57
C VAL A 130 -10.44 1.72 -3.24
N LEU A 131 -10.61 0.92 -4.29
CA LEU A 131 -10.52 -0.53 -4.26
C LEU A 131 -9.26 -0.94 -5.03
N ALA A 132 -8.32 -1.57 -4.34
CA ALA A 132 -7.05 -2.02 -4.89
C ALA A 132 -7.02 -3.55 -4.96
N ARG A 133 -6.90 -4.10 -6.16
CA ARG A 133 -6.80 -5.55 -6.39
C ARG A 133 -5.37 -5.93 -6.72
N GLN A 134 -4.81 -6.87 -5.97
CA GLN A 134 -3.48 -7.39 -6.27
C GLN A 134 -3.47 -8.16 -7.59
N LEU A 135 -2.51 -7.85 -8.46
CA LEU A 135 -2.28 -8.63 -9.68
C LEU A 135 -1.61 -9.97 -9.31
N PRO A 136 -1.99 -11.08 -9.97
CA PRO A 136 -1.27 -12.34 -9.82
C PRO A 136 0.19 -12.13 -10.19
N ARG A 137 1.11 -12.64 -9.35
CA ARG A 137 2.53 -12.71 -9.73
C ARG A 137 2.62 -13.60 -10.97
N ALA A 138 3.15 -13.07 -12.07
CA ALA A 138 3.45 -13.90 -13.23
C ALA A 138 4.57 -14.87 -12.82
N PHE A 139 4.30 -16.17 -12.94
CA PHE A 139 5.25 -17.26 -12.66
C PHE A 139 6.28 -17.38 -13.79
#